data_AF-A0ABD3PWY2-F1
#
_entry.id   AF-A0ABD3PWY2-F1
#
_cell.length_a   1.000
_cell.length_b   1.000
_cell.length_c   1.000
_cell.angle_alpha   90.00
_cell.angle_beta   90.00
_cell.angle_gamma   90.00
#
_symmetry.space_group_name_H-M   'P 1'
#
loop_
_entity.id
_entity.type
_entity.pdbx_description
1 polymer ?
#
loop_
_entity_poly.entity_id
_entity_poly.type
_entity_poly.pdbx_seq_one_letter_code
_entity_poly.pdbx_strand_id
1 'polypeptide(L)'
;MMKSVSIVYSLCMISSFSHAFSPSSKNACTIRTPTSALRATAETEAERLRQRARELMAEVKQAEDALHSNLIEKKKYQDAATDAIISELFPPNEEGGTCDLARRLRNKRLAADTLVKIVERLHEREIAARGLEHIEPSVRNEGVTFERVAEPNEKELEAVQGLMDRLIEAADVLDREFVNQKSECDSRMTHSDIVHWGGGNIAGILKDKAKELGREHDEQFRKRLESFYDAAKRKHSRDEVDSTGWKDGDAWNP
;
A
#
# COMPACT_ATOMS: atom_id res chain seq x y z
N MET A 1 19.01 -27.71 -21.64
CA MET A 1 17.57 -27.89 -21.92
C MET A 1 16.78 -27.01 -20.96
N MET A 2 16.50 -25.76 -21.33
CA MET A 2 15.70 -24.83 -20.51
C MET A 2 14.40 -24.54 -21.26
N LYS A 3 13.27 -24.85 -20.62
CA LYS A 3 11.93 -24.62 -21.15
C LYS A 3 11.56 -23.17 -20.89
N SER A 4 11.50 -22.37 -21.95
CA SER A 4 10.93 -21.02 -21.93
C SER A 4 9.42 -21.11 -21.78
N VAL A 5 8.88 -20.52 -20.71
CA VAL A 5 7.43 -20.38 -20.51
C VAL A 5 7.02 -19.01 -21.08
N SER A 6 6.43 -19.03 -22.27
CA SER A 6 5.78 -17.86 -22.87
C SER A 6 4.42 -17.63 -22.21
N ILE A 7 4.26 -16.50 -21.53
CA ILE A 7 2.97 -16.04 -21.01
C ILE A 7 2.29 -15.25 -22.14
N VAL A 8 1.27 -15.86 -22.75
CA VAL A 8 0.40 -15.22 -23.72
C VAL A 8 -0.71 -14.50 -22.95
N TYR A 9 -0.69 -13.16 -22.99
CA TYR A 9 -1.80 -12.34 -22.49
C TYR A 9 -2.96 -12.41 -23.49
N SER A 10 -4.01 -13.14 -23.14
CA SER A 10 -5.26 -13.19 -23.87
C SER A 10 -6.16 -12.04 -23.43
N LEU A 11 -6.25 -10.99 -24.26
CA LEU A 11 -7.23 -9.91 -24.15
C LEU A 11 -8.64 -10.47 -24.42
N CYS A 12 -9.44 -10.62 -23.37
CA CYS A 12 -10.85 -10.97 -23.50
C CYS A 12 -11.68 -9.68 -23.62
N MET A 13 -12.10 -9.37 -24.84
CA MET A 13 -13.03 -8.27 -25.15
C MET A 13 -14.43 -8.66 -24.66
N ILE A 14 -14.93 -7.99 -23.62
CA ILE A 14 -16.33 -8.11 -23.20
C ILE A 14 -17.17 -7.22 -24.13
N SER A 15 -17.84 -7.87 -25.07
CA SER A 15 -18.85 -7.28 -25.95
C SER A 15 -20.17 -7.12 -25.20
N SER A 16 -20.59 -5.88 -24.98
CA SER A 16 -21.91 -5.55 -24.44
C SER A 16 -22.98 -5.74 -25.51
N PHE A 17 -23.65 -6.89 -25.51
CA PHE A 17 -24.88 -7.11 -26.29
C PHE A 17 -26.09 -6.59 -25.51
N SER A 18 -26.55 -5.39 -25.83
CA SER A 18 -27.87 -4.88 -25.42
C SER A 18 -28.96 -5.60 -26.23
N HIS A 19 -29.59 -6.63 -25.66
CA HIS A 19 -30.84 -7.18 -26.20
C HIS A 19 -32.01 -6.33 -25.70
N ALA A 20 -32.56 -5.50 -26.59
CA ALA A 20 -33.81 -4.81 -26.39
C ALA A 20 -34.96 -5.84 -26.37
N PHE A 21 -35.53 -6.07 -25.18
CA PHE A 21 -36.75 -6.86 -25.04
C PHE A 21 -37.95 -6.00 -25.46
N SER A 22 -38.62 -6.41 -26.54
CA SER A 22 -39.89 -5.83 -26.99
C SER A 22 -41.04 -6.67 -26.43
N PRO A 23 -41.98 -6.12 -25.64
CA PRO A 23 -43.11 -6.90 -25.15
C PRO A 23 -44.16 -7.07 -26.26
N SER A 24 -44.31 -8.31 -26.72
CA SER A 24 -45.43 -8.70 -27.59
C SER A 24 -46.71 -8.78 -26.76
N SER A 25 -47.57 -7.77 -26.95
CA SER A 25 -48.97 -7.85 -26.57
C SER A 25 -49.67 -8.84 -27.49
N LYS A 26 -50.22 -9.92 -26.91
CA LYS A 26 -51.60 -10.39 -27.17
C LYS A 26 -51.99 -11.64 -26.37
N ASN A 27 -53.23 -11.57 -25.89
CA ASN A 27 -54.16 -12.64 -25.56
C ASN A 27 -54.07 -13.24 -24.15
N ALA A 28 -54.83 -12.59 -23.28
CA ALA A 28 -55.36 -13.14 -22.04
C ALA A 28 -56.13 -14.44 -22.30
N CYS A 29 -55.58 -15.56 -21.84
CA CYS A 29 -56.33 -16.74 -21.46
C CYS A 29 -56.04 -16.96 -19.97
N THR A 30 -56.99 -16.58 -19.12
CA THR A 30 -56.87 -16.67 -17.66
C THR A 30 -57.07 -18.13 -17.23
N ILE A 31 -56.05 -18.96 -17.45
CA ILE A 31 -55.96 -20.26 -16.78
C ILE A 31 -55.58 -19.98 -15.33
N ARG A 32 -56.58 -20.03 -14.46
CA ARG A 32 -56.47 -19.92 -13.01
C ARG A 32 -55.81 -21.20 -12.47
N THR A 33 -54.51 -21.33 -12.70
CA THR A 33 -53.66 -22.34 -12.05
C THR A 33 -53.39 -21.92 -10.60
N PRO A 34 -53.20 -22.88 -9.67
CA PRO A 34 -53.00 -22.58 -8.25
C PRO A 34 -51.64 -21.91 -8.04
N THR A 35 -51.63 -20.58 -8.03
CA THR A 35 -50.46 -19.71 -7.85
C THR A 35 -49.79 -19.85 -6.48
N SER A 36 -50.46 -20.47 -5.50
CA SER A 36 -49.91 -20.66 -4.15
C SER A 36 -48.79 -21.71 -4.10
N ALA A 37 -48.90 -22.81 -4.86
CA ALA A 37 -47.91 -23.88 -4.84
C ALA A 37 -46.59 -23.46 -5.52
N LEU A 38 -46.65 -22.71 -6.62
CA LEU A 38 -45.48 -22.19 -7.33
C LEU A 38 -44.76 -21.07 -6.56
N ARG A 39 -45.50 -20.23 -5.81
CA ARG A 39 -44.90 -19.21 -4.94
C ARG A 39 -44.17 -19.84 -3.75
N ALA A 40 -44.74 -20.86 -3.12
CA ALA A 40 -44.09 -21.56 -2.02
C ALA A 40 -42.78 -22.26 -2.43
N THR A 41 -42.72 -22.84 -3.64
CA THR A 41 -41.47 -23.43 -4.17
C THR A 41 -40.45 -22.38 -4.61
N ALA A 42 -40.90 -21.24 -5.14
CA ALA A 42 -40.01 -20.15 -5.53
C ALA A 42 -39.44 -19.39 -4.32
N GLU A 43 -40.22 -19.23 -3.25
CA GLU A 43 -39.78 -18.61 -1.99
C GLU A 43 -38.71 -19.47 -1.29
N THR A 44 -38.91 -20.79 -1.26
CA THR A 44 -37.93 -21.75 -0.72
C THR A 44 -36.64 -21.83 -1.56
N GLU A 45 -36.74 -21.74 -2.88
CA GLU A 45 -35.56 -21.66 -3.76
C GLU A 45 -34.82 -20.32 -3.62
N ALA A 46 -35.54 -19.20 -3.51
CA ALA A 46 -34.95 -17.88 -3.29
C ALA A 46 -34.23 -17.80 -1.93
N GLU A 47 -34.77 -18.40 -0.88
CA GLU A 47 -34.10 -18.52 0.41
C GLU A 47 -32.84 -19.37 0.34
N ARG A 48 -32.88 -20.51 -0.37
CA ARG A 48 -31.69 -21.34 -0.61
C ARG A 48 -30.59 -20.56 -1.33
N LEU A 49 -30.94 -19.76 -2.35
CA LEU A 49 -29.98 -18.93 -3.07
C LEU A 49 -29.39 -17.82 -2.19
N ARG A 50 -30.19 -17.17 -1.35
CA ARG A 50 -29.69 -16.18 -0.37
C ARG A 50 -28.76 -16.81 0.66
N GLN A 51 -29.07 -18.00 1.14
CA GLN A 51 -28.19 -18.75 2.04
C GLN A 51 -26.87 -19.08 1.35
N ARG A 52 -26.93 -19.59 0.11
CA ARG A 52 -25.72 -19.88 -0.68
C ARG A 52 -24.90 -18.63 -0.97
N ALA A 53 -25.54 -17.49 -1.22
CA ALA A 53 -24.85 -16.21 -1.42
C ALA A 53 -24.14 -15.76 -0.13
N ARG A 54 -24.75 -15.93 1.04
CA ARG A 54 -24.12 -15.64 2.33
C ARG A 54 -22.93 -16.56 2.62
N GLU A 55 -23.05 -17.84 2.32
CA GLU A 55 -21.95 -18.81 2.43
C GLU A 55 -20.78 -18.43 1.52
N LEU A 56 -21.04 -18.15 0.25
CA LEU A 56 -19.99 -17.72 -0.69
C LEU A 56 -19.33 -16.41 -0.26
N MET A 57 -20.10 -15.43 0.25
CA MET A 57 -19.52 -14.20 0.78
C MET A 57 -18.65 -14.46 2.02
N ALA A 58 -19.06 -15.38 2.90
CA ALA A 58 -18.25 -15.77 4.05
C ALA A 58 -16.96 -16.50 3.63
N GLU A 59 -17.02 -17.38 2.64
CA GLU A 59 -15.86 -18.06 2.05
C GLU A 59 -14.89 -17.06 1.41
N VAL A 60 -15.39 -16.09 0.63
CA VAL A 60 -14.56 -15.03 0.03
C VAL A 60 -13.89 -14.21 1.11
N LYS A 61 -14.64 -13.78 2.14
CA LYS A 61 -14.07 -13.02 3.25
C LYS A 61 -12.96 -13.80 3.98
N GLN A 62 -13.18 -15.07 4.27
CA GLN A 62 -12.15 -15.91 4.88
C GLN A 62 -10.91 -16.07 4.00
N ALA A 63 -11.10 -16.22 2.68
CA ALA A 63 -9.99 -16.30 1.74
C ALA A 63 -9.21 -14.98 1.66
N GLU A 64 -9.89 -13.83 1.69
CA GLU A 64 -9.28 -12.50 1.75
C GLU A 64 -8.51 -12.30 3.06
N ASP A 65 -9.11 -12.61 4.20
CA ASP A 65 -8.46 -12.51 5.52
C ASP A 65 -7.20 -13.40 5.61
N ALA A 66 -7.26 -14.61 5.04
CA ALA A 66 -6.12 -15.51 4.96
C ALA A 66 -5.02 -14.97 4.02
N LEU A 67 -5.40 -14.39 2.87
CA LEU A 67 -4.45 -13.75 1.96
C LEU A 67 -3.76 -12.56 2.63
N HIS A 68 -4.52 -11.69 3.31
CA HIS A 68 -3.98 -10.56 4.07
C HIS A 68 -3.00 -11.02 5.14
N SER A 69 -3.37 -12.05 5.92
CA SER A 69 -2.51 -12.61 6.96
C SER A 69 -1.19 -13.14 6.37
N ASN A 70 -1.25 -13.91 5.28
CA ASN A 70 -0.07 -14.44 4.60
C ASN A 70 0.83 -13.32 4.04
N LEU A 71 0.25 -12.26 3.47
CA LEU A 71 1.01 -11.11 2.96
C LEU A 71 1.71 -10.35 4.10
N ILE A 72 1.04 -10.18 5.24
CA ILE A 72 1.63 -9.55 6.43
C ILE A 72 2.82 -10.38 6.95
N GLU A 73 2.66 -11.70 7.07
CA GLU A 73 3.75 -12.58 7.50
C GLU A 73 4.94 -12.55 6.54
N LYS A 74 4.67 -12.58 5.24
CA LYS A 74 5.72 -12.48 4.21
C LYS A 74 6.45 -11.14 4.30
N LYS A 75 5.71 -10.03 4.48
CA LYS A 75 6.32 -8.71 4.69
C LYS A 75 7.21 -8.72 5.93
N LYS A 76 6.71 -9.20 7.08
CA LYS A 76 7.49 -9.31 8.32
C LYS A 76 8.79 -10.08 8.15
N TYR A 77 8.76 -11.19 7.40
CA TYR A 77 9.97 -11.95 7.12
C TYR A 77 10.98 -11.18 6.25
N GLN A 78 10.51 -10.49 5.23
CA GLN A 78 11.35 -9.64 4.37
C GLN A 78 11.95 -8.47 5.15
N ASP A 79 11.16 -7.84 6.00
CA ASP A 79 11.58 -6.75 6.87
C ASP A 79 12.63 -7.23 7.86
N ALA A 80 12.41 -8.38 8.51
CA ALA A 80 13.37 -8.98 9.43
C ALA A 80 14.70 -9.35 8.74
N ALA A 81 14.64 -9.86 7.50
CA ALA A 81 15.84 -10.12 6.71
C ALA A 81 16.60 -8.84 6.37
N THR A 82 15.87 -7.75 6.07
CA THR A 82 16.48 -6.44 5.80
C THR A 82 17.08 -5.84 7.08
N ASP A 83 16.40 -5.99 8.22
CA ASP A 83 16.88 -5.53 9.53
C ASP A 83 18.17 -6.25 9.94
N ALA A 84 18.30 -7.55 9.64
CA ALA A 84 19.55 -8.28 9.85
C ALA A 84 20.71 -7.68 9.03
N ILE A 85 20.47 -7.33 7.77
CA ILE A 85 21.48 -6.68 6.92
C ILE A 85 21.84 -5.30 7.48
N ILE A 86 20.85 -4.53 7.97
CA ILE A 86 21.06 -3.23 8.61
C ILE A 86 21.95 -3.37 9.85
N SER A 87 21.66 -4.32 10.74
CA SER A 87 22.46 -4.55 11.96
C SER A 87 23.91 -4.89 11.65
N GLU A 88 24.15 -5.64 10.57
CA GLU A 88 25.51 -5.96 10.13
C GLU A 88 26.22 -4.77 9.44
N LEU A 89 25.49 -3.83 8.82
CA LEU A 89 26.06 -2.62 8.22
C LEU A 89 26.33 -1.53 9.26
N PHE A 90 25.48 -1.45 10.28
CA PHE A 90 25.48 -0.46 11.35
C PHE A 90 25.54 -1.16 12.72
N PRO A 91 26.67 -1.78 13.08
CA PRO A 91 26.81 -2.40 14.38
C PRO A 91 26.71 -1.33 15.49
N PRO A 92 25.94 -1.57 16.56
CA PRO A 92 25.58 -0.56 17.55
C PRO A 92 26.76 -0.05 18.39
N ASN A 93 27.86 -0.79 18.43
CA ASN A 93 29.04 -0.49 19.25
C ASN A 93 30.18 0.16 18.45
N GLU A 94 30.01 0.40 17.15
CA GLU A 94 31.05 1.02 16.33
C GLU A 94 30.61 2.40 15.83
N GLU A 95 31.28 3.45 16.32
CA GLU A 95 31.30 4.77 15.70
C GLU A 95 32.12 4.76 14.39
N GLY A 96 31.92 3.74 13.55
CA GLY A 96 32.65 3.60 12.29
C GLY A 96 32.35 4.76 11.36
N GLY A 97 33.39 5.41 10.82
CA GLY A 97 33.22 6.51 9.88
C GLY A 97 32.55 6.06 8.57
N THR A 98 32.17 7.02 7.73
CA THR A 98 31.62 6.76 6.38
C THR A 98 32.54 5.86 5.53
N CYS A 99 33.87 5.98 5.72
CA CYS A 99 34.86 5.13 5.07
C CYS A 99 34.77 3.65 5.48
N ASP A 100 34.48 3.35 6.76
CA ASP A 100 34.34 1.97 7.23
C ASP A 100 33.04 1.34 6.73
N LEU A 101 31.97 2.14 6.67
CA LEU A 101 30.72 1.72 6.04
C LEU A 101 30.92 1.43 4.54
N ALA A 102 31.63 2.31 3.81
CA ALA A 102 31.96 2.07 2.41
C ALA A 102 32.78 0.78 2.21
N ARG A 103 33.70 0.46 3.14
CA ARG A 103 34.45 -0.81 3.14
C ARG A 103 33.53 -2.01 3.37
N ARG A 104 32.60 -1.93 4.33
CA ARG A 104 31.60 -3.00 4.58
C ARG A 104 30.70 -3.24 3.38
N LEU A 105 30.22 -2.16 2.74
CA LEU A 105 29.42 -2.23 1.53
C LEU A 105 30.17 -2.93 0.39
N ARG A 106 31.46 -2.60 0.19
CA ARG A 106 32.34 -3.30 -0.76
C ARG A 106 32.45 -4.79 -0.47
N ASN A 107 32.70 -5.15 0.79
CA ASN A 107 32.89 -6.54 1.18
C ASN A 107 31.62 -7.38 0.97
N LYS A 108 30.45 -6.82 1.24
CA LYS A 108 29.17 -7.52 1.06
C LYS A 108 28.67 -7.55 -0.38
N ARG A 109 29.11 -6.61 -1.23
CA ARG A 109 28.66 -6.47 -2.63
C ARG A 109 27.14 -6.49 -2.75
N LEU A 110 26.48 -5.66 -1.94
CA LEU A 110 25.02 -5.55 -1.97
C LEU A 110 24.56 -5.00 -3.32
N ALA A 111 23.49 -5.57 -3.87
CA ALA A 111 22.86 -5.04 -5.09
C ALA A 111 22.18 -3.69 -4.79
N ALA A 112 22.12 -2.81 -5.80
CA ALA A 112 21.45 -1.52 -5.69
C ALA A 112 20.01 -1.65 -5.17
N ASP A 113 19.24 -2.64 -5.65
CA ASP A 113 17.87 -2.91 -5.18
C ASP A 113 17.81 -3.23 -3.68
N THR A 114 18.82 -3.92 -3.15
CA THR A 114 18.91 -4.21 -1.70
C THR A 114 19.20 -2.94 -0.91
N LEU A 115 20.04 -2.04 -1.43
CA LEU A 115 20.32 -0.75 -0.80
C LEU A 115 19.09 0.16 -0.78
N VAL A 116 18.30 0.16 -1.85
CA VAL A 116 17.02 0.86 -1.91
C VAL A 116 16.06 0.33 -0.83
N LYS A 117 15.92 -0.99 -0.70
CA LYS A 117 15.10 -1.60 0.36
C LYS A 117 15.57 -1.26 1.76
N ILE A 118 16.88 -1.16 1.96
CA ILE A 118 17.45 -0.73 3.25
C ILE A 118 17.05 0.72 3.55
N VAL A 119 17.10 1.62 2.57
CA VAL A 119 16.65 3.02 2.74
C VAL A 119 15.16 3.08 3.07
N GLU A 120 14.32 2.35 2.33
CA GLU A 120 12.89 2.23 2.63
C GLU A 120 12.65 1.74 4.07
N ARG A 121 13.37 0.69 4.48
CA ARG A 121 13.23 0.10 5.81
C ARG A 121 13.71 1.03 6.94
N LEU A 122 14.83 1.73 6.74
CA LEU A 122 15.32 2.73 7.69
C LEU A 122 14.31 3.87 7.85
N HIS A 123 13.72 4.32 6.75
CA HIS A 123 12.70 5.35 6.77
C HIS A 123 11.41 4.90 7.50
N GLU A 124 10.94 3.68 7.24
CA GLU A 124 9.80 3.09 7.96
C GLU A 124 10.08 3.05 9.48
N ARG A 125 11.28 2.62 9.90
CA ARG A 125 11.68 2.57 11.31
C ARG A 125 11.74 3.96 11.94
N GLU A 126 12.24 4.95 11.21
CA GLU A 126 12.29 6.34 11.68
C GLU A 126 10.87 6.92 11.86
N ILE A 127 9.95 6.67 10.92
CA ILE A 127 8.54 7.08 11.03
C ILE A 127 7.87 6.40 12.23
N ALA A 128 8.07 5.09 12.38
CA ALA A 128 7.52 4.32 13.48
C ALA A 128 8.05 4.82 14.83
N ALA A 129 9.36 5.07 14.94
CA ALA A 129 9.99 5.60 16.14
C ALA A 129 9.49 7.02 16.51
N ARG A 130 9.16 7.84 15.50
CA ARG A 130 8.52 9.16 15.72
C ARG A 130 7.05 9.09 16.15
N GLY A 131 6.44 7.91 16.09
CA GLY A 131 5.01 7.72 16.36
C GLY A 131 4.12 8.34 15.27
N LEU A 132 4.62 8.43 14.04
CA LEU A 132 3.88 9.01 12.90
C LEU A 132 3.15 7.96 12.04
N GLU A 133 3.28 6.69 12.38
CA GLU A 133 2.67 5.57 11.66
C GLU A 133 1.13 5.66 11.65
N HIS A 134 0.54 5.98 12.80
CA HIS A 134 -0.91 6.04 12.97
C HIS A 134 -1.34 7.29 13.75
N ILE A 135 -2.13 8.13 13.10
CA ILE A 135 -2.69 9.36 13.65
C ILE A 135 -4.21 9.23 13.59
N GLU A 136 -4.85 9.29 14.74
CA GLU A 136 -6.31 9.25 14.83
C GLU A 136 -6.89 10.65 14.95
N PRO A 137 -7.95 10.95 14.18
CA PRO A 137 -8.72 12.17 14.36
C PRO A 137 -9.47 12.11 15.70
N SER A 138 -9.12 12.98 16.64
CA SER A 138 -9.82 13.16 17.90
C SER A 138 -10.66 14.44 17.83
N VAL A 139 -11.96 14.33 18.08
CA VAL A 139 -12.86 15.49 18.11
C VAL A 139 -12.97 15.94 19.57
N ARG A 140 -12.27 17.03 19.94
CA ARG A 140 -12.37 17.65 21.27
C ARG A 140 -12.76 19.12 21.14
N ASN A 141 -13.77 19.53 21.91
CA ASN A 141 -14.19 20.93 22.08
C ASN A 141 -14.43 21.68 20.75
N GLU A 142 -15.32 21.17 19.90
CA GLU A 142 -15.71 21.76 18.60
C GLU A 142 -14.59 21.86 17.55
N GLY A 143 -13.35 21.48 17.90
CA GLY A 143 -12.20 21.37 17.00
C GLY A 143 -11.80 19.92 16.74
N VAL A 144 -11.19 19.67 15.58
CA VAL A 144 -10.56 18.38 15.28
C VAL A 144 -9.07 18.50 15.58
N THR A 145 -8.60 17.71 16.54
CA THR A 145 -7.18 17.59 16.88
C THR A 145 -6.69 16.21 16.48
N PHE A 146 -5.53 16.14 15.84
CA PHE A 146 -4.91 14.87 15.47
C PHE A 146 -4.07 14.36 16.63
N GLU A 147 -4.52 13.29 17.28
CA GLU A 147 -3.77 12.64 18.36
C GLU A 147 -2.93 11.51 17.76
N ARG A 148 -1.65 11.47 18.14
CA ARG A 148 -0.76 10.37 17.76
C ARG A 148 -1.16 9.15 18.59
N VAL A 149 -1.43 8.03 17.93
CA VAL A 149 -1.87 6.80 18.60
C VAL A 149 -0.67 6.02 19.16
N ALA A 150 0.51 6.19 18.55
CA ALA A 150 1.74 5.55 19.00
C ALA A 150 2.61 6.50 19.83
N GLU A 151 3.09 6.00 20.97
CA GLU A 151 4.10 6.69 21.77
C GLU A 151 5.44 6.72 21.02
N PRO A 152 6.15 7.87 21.01
CA PRO A 152 7.45 7.96 20.37
C PRO A 152 8.48 7.09 21.10
N ASN A 153 9.26 6.33 20.34
CA ASN A 153 10.38 5.53 20.87
C ASN A 153 11.69 6.28 20.64
N GLU A 154 12.09 7.10 21.61
CA GLU A 154 13.29 7.94 21.53
C GLU A 154 14.57 7.12 21.32
N LYS A 155 14.68 5.95 21.96
CA LYS A 155 15.88 5.08 21.83
C LYS A 155 16.06 4.56 20.41
N GLU A 156 14.97 4.12 19.79
CA GLU A 156 14.99 3.65 18.40
C GLU A 156 15.23 4.81 17.44
N LEU A 157 14.66 5.98 17.73
CA LEU A 157 14.88 7.18 16.93
C LEU A 157 16.36 7.57 16.92
N GLU A 158 17.01 7.64 18.08
CA GLU A 158 18.45 7.91 18.19
C GLU A 158 19.30 6.87 17.46
N ALA A 159 18.90 5.60 17.49
CA ALA A 159 19.62 4.52 16.81
C ALA A 159 19.53 4.61 15.28
N VAL A 160 18.40 5.05 14.74
CA VAL A 160 18.12 5.07 13.29
C VAL A 160 18.44 6.43 12.67
N GLN A 161 18.38 7.50 13.44
CA GLN A 161 18.58 8.86 12.96
C GLN A 161 19.98 9.04 12.36
N GLY A 162 20.03 9.58 11.13
CA GLY A 162 21.28 9.82 10.40
C GLY A 162 21.93 8.57 9.79
N LEU A 163 21.40 7.35 10.01
CA LEU A 163 21.92 6.15 9.35
C LEU A 163 21.71 6.22 7.83
N MET A 164 20.57 6.76 7.39
CA MET A 164 20.26 6.97 5.98
C MET A 164 21.24 7.94 5.31
N ASP A 165 21.53 9.07 5.95
CA ASP A 165 22.49 10.06 5.43
C ASP A 165 23.90 9.47 5.35
N ARG A 166 24.32 8.74 6.40
CA ARG A 166 25.60 8.02 6.41
C ARG A 166 25.68 6.97 5.30
N LEU A 167 24.59 6.26 5.01
CA LEU A 167 24.53 5.32 3.90
C LEU A 167 24.70 6.01 2.55
N ILE A 168 24.02 7.14 2.35
CA ILE A 168 24.10 7.95 1.15
C ILE A 168 25.52 8.50 0.96
N GLU A 169 26.16 9.01 2.02
CA GLU A 169 27.53 9.50 1.98
C GLU A 169 28.54 8.38 1.67
N ALA A 170 28.37 7.20 2.29
CA ALA A 170 29.21 6.05 1.99
C ALA A 170 29.03 5.58 0.53
N ALA A 171 27.80 5.58 0.00
CA ALA A 171 27.55 5.30 -1.41
C ALA A 171 28.20 6.35 -2.32
N ASP A 172 28.23 7.62 -1.93
CA ASP A 172 28.87 8.70 -2.70
C ASP A 172 30.40 8.56 -2.75
N VAL A 173 31.01 8.03 -1.69
CA VAL A 173 32.43 7.62 -1.72
C VAL A 173 32.65 6.49 -2.72
N LEU A 174 31.77 5.48 -2.75
CA LEU A 174 31.87 4.35 -3.67
C LEU A 174 31.67 4.76 -5.13
N ASP A 175 30.70 5.63 -5.42
CA ASP A 175 30.48 6.16 -6.76
C ASP A 175 31.70 6.93 -7.26
N ARG A 176 32.32 7.77 -6.40
CA ARG A 176 33.56 8.48 -6.73
C ARG A 176 34.73 7.53 -6.98
N GLU A 177 34.91 6.53 -6.13
CA GLU A 177 35.93 5.49 -6.32
C GLU A 177 35.73 4.74 -7.65
N PHE A 178 34.48 4.41 -7.98
CA PHE A 178 34.12 3.72 -9.22
C PHE A 178 34.39 4.58 -10.47
N VAL A 179 34.03 5.86 -10.44
CA VAL A 179 34.32 6.80 -11.53
C VAL A 179 35.82 6.97 -11.73
N ASN A 180 36.58 7.07 -10.64
CA ASN A 180 38.04 7.17 -10.69
C ASN A 180 38.66 5.91 -11.31
N GLN A 181 38.26 4.72 -10.87
CA GLN A 181 38.71 3.43 -11.44
C GLN A 181 38.40 3.32 -12.94
N LYS A 182 37.22 3.80 -13.36
CA LYS A 182 36.83 3.83 -14.78
C LYS A 182 37.72 4.78 -15.58
N SER A 183 38.09 5.93 -15.01
CA SER A 183 38.94 6.93 -15.66
C SER A 183 40.41 6.50 -15.75
N GLU A 184 40.89 5.70 -14.79
CA GLU A 184 42.26 5.18 -14.74
C GLU A 184 42.49 4.00 -15.71
N CYS A 185 41.47 3.64 -16.52
CA CYS A 185 41.56 2.69 -17.63
C CYS A 185 42.05 1.29 -17.21
N ASP A 186 41.75 0.87 -15.98
CA ASP A 186 42.04 -0.48 -15.54
C ASP A 186 41.04 -1.41 -16.24
N SER A 187 41.51 -2.12 -17.27
CA SER A 187 40.71 -2.95 -18.21
C SER A 187 40.08 -4.18 -17.55
N ARG A 188 39.93 -4.17 -16.22
CA ARG A 188 39.51 -5.27 -15.34
C ARG A 188 38.13 -5.06 -14.72
N MET A 189 37.43 -3.96 -14.99
CA MET A 189 36.05 -3.83 -14.52
C MET A 189 35.17 -4.90 -15.15
N THR A 190 34.70 -5.84 -14.33
CA THR A 190 33.83 -6.90 -14.81
C THR A 190 32.43 -6.33 -15.05
N HIS A 191 31.70 -6.91 -16.00
CA HIS A 191 30.29 -6.55 -16.23
C HIS A 191 29.45 -6.69 -14.95
N SER A 192 29.82 -7.63 -14.07
CA SER A 192 29.23 -7.78 -12.75
C SER A 192 29.35 -6.51 -11.90
N ASP A 193 30.51 -5.86 -11.88
CA ASP A 193 30.73 -4.66 -11.06
C ASP A 193 29.92 -3.47 -11.59
N ILE A 194 29.75 -3.37 -12.91
CA ILE A 194 28.93 -2.32 -13.54
C ILE A 194 27.45 -2.46 -13.16
N VAL A 195 26.94 -3.70 -13.13
CA VAL A 195 25.52 -3.98 -12.84
C VAL A 195 25.22 -3.87 -11.34
N HIS A 196 26.13 -4.31 -10.47
CA HIS A 196 25.89 -4.27 -9.02
C HIS A 196 25.90 -2.84 -8.48
N TRP A 197 26.75 -1.96 -9.03
CA TRP A 197 26.90 -0.59 -8.55
C TRP A 197 26.11 0.45 -9.36
N GLY A 198 25.08 0.04 -10.11
CA GLY A 198 24.21 0.96 -10.84
C GLY A 198 24.94 1.89 -11.82
N GLY A 199 26.07 1.47 -12.37
CA GLY A 199 26.90 2.29 -13.26
C GLY A 199 27.63 3.47 -12.60
N GLY A 200 27.73 3.50 -11.26
CA GLY A 200 28.44 4.54 -10.50
C GLY A 200 27.56 5.75 -10.13
N ASN A 201 26.26 5.54 -9.95
CA ASN A 201 25.32 6.57 -9.48
C ASN A 201 24.34 6.02 -8.42
N ILE A 202 24.81 5.17 -7.51
CA ILE A 202 23.96 4.63 -6.44
C ILE A 202 23.56 5.73 -5.48
N ALA A 203 24.47 6.61 -5.09
CA ALA A 203 24.19 7.69 -4.17
C ALA A 203 23.08 8.60 -4.71
N GLY A 204 23.06 8.86 -6.02
CA GLY A 204 21.97 9.57 -6.67
C GLY A 204 20.63 8.84 -6.52
N ILE A 205 20.59 7.54 -6.83
CA ILE A 205 19.39 6.70 -6.68
C ILE A 205 18.88 6.70 -5.23
N LEU A 206 19.77 6.55 -4.24
CA LEU A 206 19.40 6.55 -2.83
C LEU A 206 18.91 7.93 -2.36
N LYS A 207 19.53 9.02 -2.82
CA LYS A 207 19.07 10.40 -2.54
C LYS A 207 17.68 10.66 -3.12
N ASP A 208 17.45 10.25 -4.36
CA ASP A 208 16.16 10.43 -5.01
C ASP A 208 15.08 9.61 -4.30
N LYS A 209 15.41 8.38 -3.88
CA LYS A 209 14.49 7.55 -3.10
C LYS A 209 14.17 8.14 -1.73
N ALA A 210 15.18 8.61 -1.00
CA ALA A 210 14.97 9.27 0.30
C ALA A 210 14.08 10.52 0.17
N LYS A 211 14.25 11.30 -0.91
CA LYS A 211 13.38 12.44 -1.21
C LYS A 211 11.96 12.03 -1.59
N GLU A 212 11.80 10.98 -2.39
CA GLU A 212 10.49 10.42 -2.76
C GLU A 212 9.72 10.00 -1.51
N LEU A 213 10.35 9.22 -0.62
CA LEU A 213 9.74 8.76 0.63
C LEU A 213 9.32 9.92 1.53
N GLY A 214 10.15 10.96 1.66
CA GLY A 214 9.78 12.18 2.39
C GLY A 214 8.55 12.88 1.80
N ARG A 215 8.47 13.00 0.46
CA ARG A 215 7.31 13.58 -0.23
C ARG A 215 6.06 12.73 -0.08
N GLU A 216 6.17 11.41 -0.22
CA GLU A 216 5.04 10.50 -0.06
C GLU A 216 4.44 10.62 1.33
N HIS A 217 5.28 10.70 2.37
CA HIS A 217 4.80 10.91 3.73
C HIS A 217 4.08 12.26 3.89
N ASP A 218 4.65 13.35 3.34
CA ASP A 218 4.03 14.68 3.37
C ASP A 218 2.72 14.74 2.57
N GLU A 219 2.64 14.08 1.43
CA GLU A 219 1.43 13.99 0.61
C GLU A 219 0.35 13.13 1.26
N GLN A 220 0.73 12.01 1.87
CA GLN A 220 -0.20 11.18 2.64
C GLN A 220 -0.76 11.96 3.83
N PHE A 221 0.09 12.72 4.53
CA PHE A 221 -0.35 13.60 5.60
C PHE A 221 -1.33 14.68 5.09
N ARG A 222 -0.99 15.35 3.98
CA ARG A 222 -1.85 16.37 3.37
C ARG A 222 -3.19 15.81 2.88
N LYS A 223 -3.19 14.66 2.19
CA LYS A 223 -4.42 14.00 1.72
C LYS A 223 -5.30 13.57 2.89
N ARG A 224 -4.71 13.05 3.97
CA ARG A 224 -5.46 12.74 5.20
C ARG A 224 -6.12 14.01 5.74
N LEU A 225 -5.36 15.09 5.93
CA LEU A 225 -5.90 16.39 6.38
C LEU A 225 -7.05 16.87 5.48
N GLU A 226 -6.87 16.85 4.16
CA GLU A 226 -7.88 17.29 3.19
C GLU A 226 -9.14 16.42 3.24
N SER A 227 -8.99 15.09 3.28
CA SER A 227 -10.12 14.17 3.41
C SER A 227 -10.93 14.40 4.70
N PHE A 228 -10.26 14.82 5.77
CA PHE A 228 -10.90 15.17 7.04
C PHE A 228 -11.63 16.52 6.97
N TYR A 229 -11.04 17.55 6.37
CA TYR A 229 -11.73 18.82 6.14
C TYR A 229 -12.97 18.64 5.25
N ASP A 230 -12.88 17.80 4.22
CA ASP A 230 -14.01 17.44 3.38
C ASP A 230 -15.10 16.70 4.16
N ALA A 231 -14.73 15.77 5.04
CA ALA A 231 -15.67 15.07 5.92
C ALA A 231 -16.34 16.01 6.94
N ALA A 232 -15.59 16.96 7.51
CA ALA A 232 -16.11 17.96 8.44
C ALA A 232 -17.04 18.96 7.73
N LYS A 233 -16.67 19.42 6.52
CA LYS A 233 -17.50 20.29 5.68
C LYS A 233 -18.82 19.61 5.29
N ARG A 234 -18.79 18.31 4.96
CA ARG A 234 -20.00 17.52 4.70
C ARG A 234 -20.92 17.34 5.90
N LYS A 235 -20.39 17.31 7.13
CA LYS A 235 -21.22 17.28 8.35
C LYS A 235 -21.93 18.62 8.56
N HIS A 236 -21.22 19.74 8.43
CA HIS A 236 -21.83 21.07 8.56
C HIS A 236 -22.85 21.40 7.46
N SER A 237 -22.68 20.89 6.23
CA SER A 237 -23.65 21.10 5.16
C SER A 237 -24.88 20.17 5.22
N ARG A 238 -24.85 19.11 6.04
CA ARG A 238 -25.97 18.14 6.15
C ARG A 238 -27.01 18.60 7.17
N ASP A 239 -26.61 19.39 8.16
CA ASP A 239 -27.54 19.93 9.17
C ASP A 239 -28.39 21.10 8.65
N GLU A 240 -28.08 21.69 7.48
CA GLU A 240 -28.88 22.76 6.87
C GLU A 240 -29.93 22.28 5.85
N VAL A 241 -29.98 20.98 5.50
CA VAL A 241 -30.80 20.50 4.35
C VAL A 241 -32.05 19.70 4.75
N ASP A 242 -32.30 19.37 6.02
CA ASP A 242 -33.42 18.47 6.35
C ASP A 242 -34.20 18.79 7.63
N SER A 243 -34.77 20.00 7.73
CA SER A 243 -35.72 20.34 8.81
C SER A 243 -37.07 20.92 8.36
N THR A 244 -37.39 20.99 7.06
CA THR A 244 -38.67 21.57 6.61
C THR A 244 -39.40 20.88 5.45
N GLY A 245 -38.93 19.72 4.93
CA GLY A 245 -39.47 19.13 3.71
C GLY A 245 -40.71 18.21 3.82
N TRP A 246 -41.00 17.65 5.00
CA TRP A 246 -41.98 16.54 5.14
C TRP A 246 -43.15 16.83 6.09
N LYS A 247 -43.67 18.07 6.11
CA LYS A 247 -45.05 18.25 6.58
C LYS A 247 -46.00 17.87 5.44
N ASP A 248 -46.24 16.56 5.33
CA ASP A 248 -47.38 15.99 4.63
C ASP A 248 -48.67 16.59 5.19
N GLY A 249 -49.24 17.53 4.44
CA GLY A 249 -50.61 17.96 4.56
C GLY A 249 -51.43 17.26 3.48
N ASP A 250 -52.33 16.39 3.92
CA ASP A 250 -53.58 15.97 3.27
C ASP A 250 -53.68 16.01 1.73
N ALA A 251 -53.64 14.82 1.13
CA ALA A 251 -54.48 14.52 -0.01
C ALA A 251 -54.86 13.03 0.09
N TRP A 252 -56.14 12.73 -0.15
CA TRP A 252 -56.78 11.39 -0.11
C TRP A 252 -57.39 10.99 1.25
N ASN A 253 -58.51 11.66 1.59
CA ASN A 253 -59.63 10.97 2.24
C ASN A 253 -60.67 10.60 1.17
N PRO A 254 -61.24 9.38 1.20
CA PRO A 254 -62.25 8.91 0.24
C PRO A 254 -63.63 9.56 0.41
#